data_AF-A0A7S1NJ66-F1
#
_entry.id   AF-A0A7S1NJ66-F1
#
_cell.length_a   1.000
_cell.length_b   1.000
_cell.length_c   1.000
_cell.angle_alpha   90.00
_cell.angle_beta   90.00
_cell.angle_gamma   90.00
#
_symmetry.space_group_name_H-M   'P 1'
#
loop_
_entity.id
_entity.type
_entity.pdbx_description
1 polymer ?
#
loop_
_entity_poly.entity_id
_entity_poly.type
_entity_poly.pdbx_seq_one_letter_code
_entity_poly.pdbx_strand_id
1 'polypeptide(L)'
;SSQAKFDDFARDHLPGMDFPSYGMVYDFQVDFRRRMLSTWESATPEFKYRPEVPFFQILVPTADTVRYAYLVRILVAARKPVLLNGLSGTGKSVLMWETLDACSEPLGLQVV
;
A
#
# COMPACT_ATOMS: atom_id res chain seq x y z
N SER A 1 -4.13 -4.22 -20.54
CA SER A 1 -4.88 -4.69 -19.35
C SER A 1 -5.82 -3.58 -18.88
N SER A 2 -6.71 -3.81 -17.90
CA SER A 2 -7.51 -2.73 -17.28
C SER A 2 -6.61 -1.67 -16.64
N GLN A 3 -5.48 -2.07 -16.06
CA GLN A 3 -4.48 -1.17 -15.50
C GLN A 3 -3.90 -0.22 -16.55
N ALA A 4 -3.48 -0.71 -17.72
CA ALA A 4 -2.95 0.16 -18.78
C ALA A 4 -3.98 1.21 -19.23
N LYS A 5 -5.25 0.82 -19.38
CA LYS A 5 -6.33 1.77 -19.73
C LYS A 5 -6.52 2.85 -18.65
N PHE A 6 -6.40 2.47 -17.39
CA PHE A 6 -6.51 3.42 -16.28
C PHE A 6 -5.25 4.30 -16.16
N ASP A 7 -4.08 3.76 -16.50
CA ASP A 7 -2.83 4.53 -16.58
C ASP A 7 -2.98 5.68 -17.59
N ASP A 8 -3.37 5.37 -18.82
CA ASP A 8 -3.65 6.37 -19.87
C ASP A 8 -4.69 7.40 -19.37
N PHE A 9 -5.82 6.91 -18.84
CA PHE A 9 -6.88 7.76 -18.30
C PHE A 9 -6.38 8.71 -17.20
N ALA A 10 -5.62 8.20 -16.22
CA ALA A 10 -5.15 9.00 -15.10
C ALA A 10 -4.15 10.06 -15.55
N ARG A 11 -3.24 9.72 -16.48
CA ARG A 11 -2.28 10.66 -17.07
C ARG A 11 -2.96 11.79 -17.83
N ASP A 12 -4.05 11.47 -18.54
CA ASP A 12 -4.84 12.47 -19.28
C ASP A 12 -5.71 13.36 -18.36
N HIS A 13 -6.22 12.81 -17.25
CA HIS A 13 -7.24 13.46 -16.41
C HIS A 13 -6.73 14.07 -15.10
N LEU A 14 -5.43 13.95 -14.80
CA LEU A 14 -4.80 14.56 -13.62
C LEU A 14 -3.76 15.62 -14.03
N PRO A 15 -4.18 16.70 -14.72
CA PRO A 15 -3.27 17.77 -15.13
C PRO A 15 -2.75 18.50 -13.87
N GLY A 16 -1.47 18.32 -13.57
CA GLY A 16 -0.85 18.80 -12.33
C GLY A 16 -0.11 17.71 -11.56
N MET A 17 -0.25 16.44 -11.97
CA MET A 17 0.62 15.36 -11.55
C MET A 17 1.63 15.04 -12.65
N ASP A 18 2.92 15.30 -12.38
CA ASP A 18 4.02 15.00 -13.30
C ASP A 18 4.40 13.51 -13.21
N PHE A 19 3.57 12.64 -13.78
CA PHE A 19 3.86 11.21 -13.82
C PHE A 19 5.10 10.92 -14.69
N PRO A 20 6.08 10.14 -14.18
CA PRO A 20 7.21 9.71 -15.00
C PRO A 20 6.78 8.97 -16.26
N SER A 21 7.56 9.08 -17.33
CA SER A 21 7.29 8.42 -18.62
C SER A 21 7.54 6.91 -18.60
N TYR A 22 8.21 6.41 -17.57
CA TYR A 22 8.39 4.98 -17.31
C TYR A 22 7.39 4.50 -16.25
N GLY A 23 7.06 3.21 -16.29
CA GLY A 23 6.10 2.61 -15.37
C GLY A 23 4.66 3.08 -15.59
N MET A 24 3.75 2.58 -14.76
CA MET A 24 2.36 3.02 -14.69
C MET A 24 2.13 3.86 -13.44
N VAL A 25 1.04 4.63 -13.39
CA VAL A 25 0.62 5.44 -12.24
C VAL A 25 0.55 4.62 -10.93
N TYR A 26 0.34 3.30 -11.04
CA TYR A 26 0.32 2.36 -9.91
C TYR A 26 1.68 2.14 -9.24
N ASP A 27 2.78 2.42 -9.93
CA ASP A 27 4.14 2.24 -9.44
C ASP A 27 4.60 3.40 -8.55
N PHE A 28 3.82 4.47 -8.51
CA PHE A 28 4.15 5.72 -7.82
C PHE A 28 3.23 6.01 -6.64
N GLN A 29 3.78 6.69 -5.65
CA GLN A 29 3.07 7.33 -4.55
C GLN A 29 3.33 8.83 -4.54
N VAL A 30 2.49 9.56 -3.82
CA VAL A 30 2.73 10.98 -3.51
C VAL A 30 3.60 11.10 -2.27
N ASP A 31 4.86 11.53 -2.43
CA ASP A 31 5.68 11.94 -1.30
C ASP A 31 5.28 13.36 -0.88
N PHE A 32 4.43 13.47 0.14
CA PHE A 32 3.97 14.76 0.64
C PHE A 32 5.07 15.62 1.26
N ARG A 33 6.20 15.03 1.71
CA ARG A 33 7.31 15.81 2.26
C ARG A 33 8.09 16.49 1.15
N ARG A 34 8.37 15.76 0.08
CA ARG A 34 9.11 16.26 -1.09
C ARG A 34 8.21 16.91 -2.14
N ARG A 35 6.89 16.77 -2.01
CA ARG A 35 5.87 17.24 -2.95
C ARG A 35 6.12 16.74 -4.38
N MET A 36 6.49 15.47 -4.50
CA MET A 36 6.78 14.83 -5.79
C MET A 36 6.29 13.39 -5.79
N LEU A 37 6.24 12.79 -6.98
CA LEU A 37 6.02 11.36 -7.11
C LEU A 37 7.31 10.58 -6.79
N SER A 38 7.17 9.48 -6.04
CA SER A 38 8.25 8.53 -5.76
C SER A 38 7.75 7.11 -6.00
N THR A 39 8.65 6.17 -6.33
CA THR A 39 8.23 4.78 -6.55
C THR A 39 7.93 4.09 -5.23
N TRP A 40 6.98 3.16 -5.24
CA TRP A 40 6.72 2.29 -4.08
C TRP A 40 7.96 1.48 -3.69
N GLU A 41 8.75 1.05 -4.67
CA GLU A 41 10.03 0.37 -4.44
C GLU A 41 10.98 1.22 -3.58
N SER A 42 11.14 2.51 -3.89
CA SER A 42 12.00 3.41 -3.13
C SER A 42 11.51 3.66 -1.69
N ALA A 43 10.22 3.42 -1.44
CA ALA A 43 9.59 3.54 -0.13
C ALA A 43 9.44 2.19 0.59
N THR A 44 9.81 1.09 -0.08
CA THR A 44 9.72 -0.24 0.50
C THR A 44 10.88 -0.44 1.48
N PRO A 45 10.60 -0.74 2.76
CA PRO A 45 11.66 -0.98 3.72
C PRO A 45 12.43 -2.27 3.40
N GLU A 46 13.70 -2.31 3.75
CA GLU A 46 14.50 -3.53 3.67
C GLU A 46 13.89 -4.62 4.57
N PHE A 47 13.68 -5.80 4.00
CA PHE A 47 13.22 -6.95 4.76
C PHE A 47 14.33 -7.47 5.68
N LYS A 48 14.03 -7.59 6.97
CA LYS A 48 14.93 -8.18 7.96
C LYS A 48 14.29 -9.46 8.50
N TYR A 49 14.85 -10.60 8.10
CA TYR A 49 14.40 -11.90 8.58
C TYR A 49 14.68 -12.04 10.09
N ARG A 50 13.68 -12.53 10.83
CA ARG A 50 13.75 -12.81 12.26
C ARG A 50 13.37 -14.27 12.51
N PRO A 51 14.35 -15.14 12.85
CA PRO A 51 14.09 -16.57 13.06
C PRO A 51 13.05 -16.87 14.15
N GLU A 52 12.82 -15.93 15.06
CA GLU A 52 11.90 -16.07 16.20
C GLU A 52 10.43 -15.89 15.79
N VAL A 53 10.17 -15.29 14.62
CA VAL A 53 8.82 -15.04 14.12
C VAL A 53 8.31 -16.29 13.38
N PRO A 54 7.14 -16.84 13.72
CA PRO A 54 6.55 -17.96 13.01
C PRO A 54 6.41 -17.65 11.52
N PHE A 55 6.77 -18.62 10.65
CA PHE A 55 6.78 -18.42 9.18
C PHE A 55 5.47 -17.82 8.63
N PHE A 56 4.32 -18.26 9.14
CA PHE A 56 3.00 -17.80 8.69
C PHE A 56 2.65 -16.35 9.11
N GLN A 57 3.45 -15.74 9.99
CA GLN A 57 3.35 -14.33 10.39
C GLN A 57 4.37 -13.44 9.67
N ILE A 58 5.27 -14.02 8.85
CA ILE A 58 6.27 -13.23 8.15
C ILE A 58 5.61 -12.57 6.93
N LEU A 59 5.40 -11.25 6.99
CA LEU A 59 5.09 -10.45 5.82
C LEU A 59 6.37 -9.81 5.25
N VAL A 60 6.69 -10.15 4.01
CA VAL A 60 7.81 -9.51 3.29
C VAL A 60 7.33 -8.18 2.72
N PRO A 61 7.95 -7.04 3.07
CA PRO A 61 7.63 -5.77 2.46
C PRO A 61 8.04 -5.79 0.99
N THR A 62 7.04 -5.76 0.13
CA THR A 62 7.16 -5.52 -1.31
C THR A 62 6.42 -4.24 -1.67
N ALA A 63 6.71 -3.67 -2.85
CA ALA A 63 6.00 -2.50 -3.37
C ALA A 63 4.47 -2.67 -3.30
N ASP A 64 3.96 -3.86 -3.62
CA ASP A 64 2.53 -4.17 -3.53
C ASP A 64 2.01 -4.13 -2.09
N THR A 65 2.66 -4.82 -1.15
CA THR A 65 2.20 -4.86 0.26
C THR A 65 2.25 -3.46 0.90
N VAL A 66 3.30 -2.68 0.61
CA VAL A 66 3.45 -1.31 1.11
C VAL A 66 2.34 -0.41 0.54
N ARG A 67 2.06 -0.51 -0.77
CA ARG A 67 0.98 0.24 -1.43
C ARG A 67 -0.39 -0.10 -0.84
N TYR A 68 -0.71 -1.38 -0.67
CA TYR A 68 -2.01 -1.77 -0.12
C TYR A 68 -2.15 -1.40 1.35
N ALA A 69 -1.12 -1.60 2.17
CA ALA A 69 -1.11 -1.16 3.56
C ALA A 69 -1.32 0.36 3.65
N TYR A 70 -0.65 1.14 2.80
CA TYR A 70 -0.83 2.60 2.73
C TYR A 70 -2.30 2.99 2.46
N LEU A 71 -2.94 2.38 1.45
CA LEU A 71 -4.35 2.64 1.14
C LEU A 71 -5.29 2.26 2.30
N VAL A 72 -5.06 1.10 2.93
CA VAL A 72 -5.82 0.66 4.10
C VAL A 72 -5.68 1.68 5.24
N ARG A 73 -4.47 2.14 5.55
CA ARG A 73 -4.22 3.14 6.60
C ARG A 73 -4.99 4.43 6.36
N ILE A 74 -4.99 4.95 5.14
CA ILE A 74 -5.74 6.17 4.79
C ILE A 74 -7.23 5.98 5.03
N LEU A 75 -7.80 4.89 4.52
CA LEU A 75 -9.23 4.63 4.61
C LEU A 75 -9.67 4.38 6.07
N VAL A 76 -8.87 3.63 6.83
CA VAL A 76 -9.11 3.37 8.27
C VAL A 76 -9.01 4.66 9.08
N ALA A 77 -8.02 5.51 8.82
CA ALA A 77 -7.92 6.83 9.45
C ALA A 77 -9.14 7.71 9.13
N ALA A 78 -9.70 7.59 7.92
CA ALA A 78 -10.93 8.24 7.51
C ALA A 78 -12.22 7.53 8.00
N ARG A 79 -12.11 6.51 8.86
CA ARG A 79 -13.22 5.70 9.38
C ARG A 79 -14.08 5.09 8.27
N LYS A 80 -13.46 4.67 7.17
CA LYS A 80 -14.14 4.00 6.04
C LYS A 80 -13.93 2.49 6.09
N PRO A 81 -14.98 1.67 5.91
CA PRO A 81 -14.83 0.22 5.77
C PRO A 81 -13.97 -0.13 4.56
N VAL A 82 -13.09 -1.12 4.70
CA VAL A 82 -12.17 -1.56 3.65
C VAL A 82 -12.35 -3.05 3.36
N LEU A 83 -12.48 -3.40 2.09
CA LEU A 83 -12.48 -4.79 1.61
C LEU A 83 -11.25 -5.02 0.73
N LEU A 84 -10.41 -5.98 1.11
CA LEU A 84 -9.33 -6.48 0.26
C LEU A 84 -9.74 -7.81 -0.37
N ASN A 85 -9.92 -7.83 -1.70
CA ASN A 85 -10.30 -9.02 -2.45
C ASN A 85 -9.12 -9.61 -3.24
N GLY A 86 -9.25 -10.86 -3.67
CA GLY A 86 -8.23 -11.58 -4.44
C GLY A 86 -8.21 -13.08 -4.11
N LEU A 87 -7.38 -13.83 -4.84
CA LEU A 87 -7.25 -15.29 -4.69
C LEU A 87 -6.86 -15.70 -3.27
N SER A 88 -7.24 -16.89 -2.82
CA SER A 88 -6.79 -17.40 -1.52
C SER A 88 -5.26 -17.51 -1.45
N GLY A 89 -4.68 -17.34 -0.26
CA GLY A 89 -3.23 -17.45 -0.05
C GLY A 89 -2.38 -16.25 -0.45
N THR A 90 -2.95 -15.15 -0.95
CA THR A 90 -2.19 -13.95 -1.39
C THR A 90 -1.85 -12.96 -0.26
N GLY A 91 -1.76 -13.41 1.00
CA GLY A 91 -1.34 -12.56 2.13
C GLY A 91 -2.33 -11.47 2.61
N LYS A 92 -3.56 -11.40 2.06
CA LYS A 92 -4.54 -10.33 2.37
C LYS A 92 -4.89 -10.23 3.87
N SER A 93 -5.13 -11.35 4.53
CA SER A 93 -5.50 -11.35 5.95
C SER A 93 -4.36 -10.89 6.85
N VAL A 94 -3.13 -11.32 6.54
CA VAL A 94 -1.92 -10.91 7.27
C VAL A 94 -1.68 -9.41 7.08
N LEU A 95 -1.74 -8.91 5.85
CA LEU A 95 -1.60 -7.49 5.57
C LEU A 95 -2.64 -6.63 6.29
N MET A 96 -3.91 -7.05 6.29
CA MET A 96 -4.98 -6.35 7.01
C MET A 96 -4.71 -6.32 8.51
N TRP A 97 -4.34 -7.47 9.08
CA TRP A 97 -4.05 -7.60 10.52
C TRP A 97 -2.88 -6.71 10.95
N GLU A 98 -1.73 -6.81 10.27
CA GLU A 98 -0.57 -5.97 10.58
C GLU A 98 -0.87 -4.47 10.41
N THR A 99 -1.63 -4.10 9.37
CA THR A 99 -1.97 -2.70 9.13
C THR A 99 -2.90 -2.15 10.20
N LEU A 100 -3.90 -2.93 10.65
CA LEU A 100 -4.83 -2.52 11.69
C LEU A 100 -4.13 -2.46 13.07
N ASP A 101 -3.27 -3.42 13.36
CA ASP A 101 -2.47 -3.43 14.59
C ASP A 101 -1.58 -2.17 14.68
N ALA A 102 -0.87 -1.84 13.59
CA ALA A 102 -0.06 -0.63 13.50
C ALA A 102 -0.88 0.68 13.57
N CYS A 103 -2.17 0.63 13.27
CA CYS A 103 -3.11 1.75 13.35
C CYS A 103 -3.90 1.82 14.66
N SER A 104 -3.80 0.79 15.52
CA SER A 104 -4.66 0.64 16.68
C SER A 104 -4.48 1.76 17.70
N GLU A 105 -3.27 1.95 18.23
CA GLU A 105 -2.97 3.04 19.17
C GLU A 105 -3.13 4.43 18.54
N PRO A 106 -2.56 4.74 17.35
CA PRO A 106 -2.65 6.09 16.79
C PRO A 106 -4.07 6.56 16.50
N LEU A 107 -5.00 5.64 16.24
CA LEU A 107 -6.38 5.95 15.89
C LEU A 107 -7.39 5.58 16.99
N GLY A 108 -6.92 5.09 18.14
CA GLY A 108 -7.77 4.61 19.23
C GLY A 108 -8.77 3.53 18.77
N LEU A 109 -8.31 2.59 17.94
CA LEU A 109 -9.14 1.47 17.48
C LEU A 109 -9.08 0.35 18.51
N GLN A 110 -10.25 -0.19 18.86
CA GLN A 110 -10.34 -1.47 19.54
C GLN A 110 -10.21 -2.56 18.48
N VAL A 111 -8.99 -3.10 18.33
CA VAL A 111 -8.77 -4.33 17.55
C VAL A 111 -9.17 -5.48 18.46
N VAL A 112 -10.14 -6.28 18.01
CA VAL A 112 -10.73 -7.40 18.77
C VAL A 112 -9.79 -8.60 18.79
#